data_AF-A0A7X3V5S2-F1
#
_entry.id   AF-A0A7X3V5S2-F1
#
_cell.length_a   1.000
_cell.length_b   1.000
_cell.length_c   1.000
_cell.angle_alpha   90.00
_cell.angle_beta   90.00
_cell.angle_gamma   90.00
#
_symmetry.space_group_name_H-M   'P 1'
#
loop_
_entity.id
_entity.type
_entity.pdbx_description
1 polymer ?
#
loop_
_entity_poly.entity_id
_entity_poly.type
_entity_poly.pdbx_seq_one_letter_code
_entity_poly.pdbx_strand_id
1 'polypeptide(L)'
;MQAASNGGGRTHRWGAPPALIVVVAVALLALPGIAARYVVHGDVGAFHCLLSLFLSINLLISYWEMCLFFRRDYIEERVEFWRRRRDDTGKTPAVEFLTTSVPLNRMLSPTVWADVWATYSMYDSAYADRNTYGFNIDIANGFTTPASSLLLYVTYTGELLPAIAAGIVGAMLFWQWVYASSLYVVSF
;
A
#
# COMPACT_ATOMS: atom_id res chain seq x y z
N MET A 1 -11.58 -36.40 -39.17
CA MET A 1 -10.13 -36.32 -39.47
C MET A 1 -9.71 -34.88 -39.21
N GLN A 2 -9.35 -34.52 -37.97
CA GLN A 2 -7.95 -34.41 -37.51
C GLN A 2 -7.03 -33.66 -38.49
N ALA A 3 -6.67 -32.42 -38.11
CA ALA A 3 -5.28 -32.02 -37.96
C ALA A 3 -5.22 -30.80 -37.03
N ALA A 4 -4.79 -31.05 -35.80
CA ALA A 4 -4.32 -30.02 -34.88
C ALA A 4 -2.90 -29.64 -35.29
N SER A 5 -2.58 -28.35 -35.34
CA SER A 5 -1.37 -27.79 -34.74
C SER A 5 -1.39 -26.27 -34.90
N ASN A 6 -1.28 -25.55 -33.78
CA ASN A 6 -0.23 -24.56 -33.64
C ASN A 6 -0.11 -24.24 -32.16
N GLY A 7 0.92 -24.83 -31.55
CA GLY A 7 1.33 -24.58 -30.19
C GLY A 7 1.72 -23.11 -30.04
N GLY A 8 0.80 -22.32 -29.49
CA GLY A 8 1.15 -21.05 -28.88
C GLY A 8 2.00 -21.36 -27.66
N GLY A 9 3.30 -21.12 -27.77
CA GLY A 9 4.26 -21.29 -26.68
C GLY A 9 3.72 -20.61 -25.43
N ARG A 10 3.39 -21.40 -24.41
CA ARG A 10 3.16 -20.90 -23.07
C ARG A 10 4.50 -20.34 -22.60
N THR A 11 4.75 -19.06 -22.87
CA THR A 11 5.72 -18.31 -22.07
C THR A 11 5.22 -18.47 -20.65
N HIS A 12 5.92 -19.27 -19.85
CA HIS A 12 5.62 -19.49 -18.45
C HIS A 12 5.85 -18.14 -17.75
N ARG A 13 4.88 -17.24 -17.83
CA ARG A 13 4.95 -15.93 -17.19
C ARG A 13 4.81 -16.18 -15.71
N TRP A 14 5.92 -16.07 -15.00
CA TRP A 14 5.95 -16.11 -13.55
C TRP A 14 4.99 -15.01 -13.06
N GLY A 15 3.94 -15.45 -12.36
CA GLY A 15 2.93 -14.58 -11.77
C GLY A 15 2.83 -14.90 -10.28
N ALA A 16 2.50 -13.90 -9.49
CA ALA A 16 2.32 -14.04 -8.05
C ALA A 16 1.00 -13.37 -7.64
N PRO A 17 0.38 -13.79 -6.52
CA PRO A 17 -0.73 -13.04 -5.94
C PRO A 17 -0.23 -11.70 -5.37
N PRO A 18 -0.97 -10.59 -5.54
CA PRO A 18 -0.64 -9.30 -4.92
C PRO A 18 -0.42 -9.41 -3.41
N ALA A 19 -1.18 -10.26 -2.70
CA ALA A 19 -0.98 -10.48 -1.26
C ALA A 19 0.45 -10.94 -0.92
N LEU A 20 1.03 -11.84 -1.72
CA LEU A 20 2.40 -12.29 -1.51
C LEU A 20 3.39 -11.14 -1.73
N ILE A 21 3.16 -10.30 -2.74
CA ILE A 21 4.01 -9.15 -3.02
C ILE A 21 3.93 -8.12 -1.90
N VAL A 22 2.74 -7.88 -1.33
CA VAL A 22 2.57 -7.03 -0.15
C VAL A 22 3.41 -7.53 1.02
N VAL A 23 3.30 -8.82 1.34
CA VAL A 23 4.09 -9.43 2.43
C VAL A 23 5.59 -9.30 2.17
N VAL A 24 6.03 -9.59 0.94
CA VAL A 24 7.44 -9.46 0.56
C VAL A 24 7.90 -8.01 0.61
N ALA A 25 7.11 -7.05 0.12
CA ALA A 25 7.45 -5.62 0.15
C ALA A 25 7.58 -5.11 1.58
N VAL A 26 6.62 -5.43 2.46
CA VAL A 26 6.67 -5.07 3.88
C VAL A 26 7.88 -5.70 4.55
N ALA A 27 8.19 -6.97 4.28
CA ALA A 27 9.37 -7.63 4.82
C ALA A 27 10.68 -7.00 4.33
N LEU A 28 10.78 -6.68 3.03
CA LEU A 28 11.94 -6.01 2.44
C LEU A 28 12.13 -4.59 2.98
N LEU A 29 11.06 -3.93 3.40
CA LEU A 29 11.14 -2.61 4.04
C LEU A 29 11.46 -2.72 5.54
N ALA A 30 10.90 -3.69 6.27
CA ALA A 30 11.04 -3.76 7.73
C ALA A 30 12.33 -4.45 8.18
N LEU A 31 12.71 -5.56 7.53
CA LEU A 31 13.85 -6.38 7.95
C LEU A 31 15.19 -5.63 7.90
N PRO A 32 15.49 -4.77 6.90
CA PRO A 32 16.75 -4.04 6.88
C PRO A 32 16.95 -3.13 8.10
N GLY A 33 15.92 -2.42 8.56
CA GLY A 33 16.02 -1.54 9.74
C GLY A 33 16.13 -2.31 11.05
N ILE A 34 15.52 -3.50 11.13
CA ILE A 34 15.69 -4.43 12.26
C ILE A 34 17.11 -4.99 12.27
N ALA A 35 17.59 -5.47 11.12
CA ALA A 35 18.95 -6.01 10.99
C ALA A 35 20.01 -4.93 11.24
N ALA A 36 19.81 -3.72 10.71
CA ALA A 36 20.72 -2.59 10.94
C ALA A 36 20.75 -2.19 12.42
N ARG A 37 19.60 -2.17 13.11
CA ARG A 37 19.57 -1.93 14.57
C ARG A 37 20.40 -2.98 15.32
N TYR A 38 20.23 -4.26 14.98
CA TYR A 38 21.01 -5.33 15.59
C TYR A 38 22.52 -5.16 15.36
N VAL A 39 22.93 -4.78 14.15
CA VAL A 39 24.35 -4.56 13.83
C VAL A 39 24.93 -3.35 14.56
N VAL A 40 24.17 -2.26 14.69
CA VAL A 40 24.67 -1.00 15.28
C VAL A 40 24.64 -1.03 16.80
N HIS A 41 23.60 -1.60 17.40
CA HIS A 41 23.33 -1.50 18.84
C HIS A 41 23.44 -2.84 19.58
N GLY A 42 23.55 -3.96 18.86
CA GLY A 42 23.61 -5.30 19.44
C GLY A 42 22.29 -5.82 19.99
N ASP A 43 21.18 -5.08 19.82
CA ASP A 43 19.87 -5.40 20.39
C ASP A 43 18.76 -5.45 19.34
N VAL A 44 17.69 -6.21 19.68
CA VAL A 44 16.44 -6.24 18.92
C VAL A 44 15.30 -5.95 19.89
N GLY A 45 15.03 -4.66 20.11
CA GLY A 45 13.91 -4.24 20.93
C GLY A 45 12.57 -4.50 20.24
N ALA A 46 11.59 -5.05 20.99
CA ALA A 46 10.25 -5.31 20.46
C ALA A 46 9.57 -4.05 19.91
N PHE A 47 9.76 -2.90 20.58
CA PHE A 47 9.25 -1.60 20.12
C PHE A 47 9.88 -1.16 18.79
N HIS A 48 11.18 -1.40 18.60
CA HIS A 48 11.85 -1.09 17.34
C HIS A 48 11.32 -1.93 16.19
N CYS A 49 11.10 -3.23 16.42
CA CYS A 49 10.48 -4.11 15.44
C CYS A 49 9.07 -3.65 15.06
N LEU A 50 8.25 -3.29 16.05
CA LEU A 50 6.90 -2.80 15.83
C LEU A 50 6.90 -1.49 15.05
N LEU A 51 7.75 -0.53 15.43
CA LEU A 51 7.90 0.74 14.71
C LEU A 51 8.41 0.55 13.28
N SER A 52 9.41 -0.31 13.08
CA SER A 52 9.95 -0.63 11.76
C SER A 52 8.88 -1.24 10.86
N LEU A 53 8.09 -2.18 11.38
CA LEU A 53 6.97 -2.78 10.66
C LEU A 53 5.90 -1.74 10.33
N PHE A 54 5.48 -0.95 11.33
CA PHE A 54 4.46 0.06 11.20
C PHE A 54 4.83 1.11 10.16
N LEU A 55 6.05 1.68 10.22
CA LEU A 55 6.54 2.65 9.25
C LEU A 55 6.67 2.04 7.85
N SER A 56 7.07 0.77 7.73
CA SER A 56 7.14 0.05 6.45
C SER A 56 5.78 -0.13 5.79
N ILE A 57 4.76 -0.48 6.57
CA ILE A 57 3.37 -0.57 6.09
C ILE A 57 2.90 0.80 5.64
N ASN A 58 3.18 1.86 6.41
CA ASN A 58 2.81 3.22 6.03
C ASN A 58 3.45 3.66 4.70
N LEU A 59 4.73 3.35 4.48
CA LEU A 59 5.37 3.64 3.20
C LEU A 59 4.68 2.92 2.02
N LEU A 60 4.24 1.66 2.23
CA LEU A 60 3.49 0.93 1.22
C LEU A 60 2.11 1.54 0.97
N ILE A 61 1.38 1.91 2.03
CA ILE A 61 0.07 2.57 1.92
C ILE A 61 0.23 3.91 1.20
N SER A 62 1.21 4.73 1.56
CA SER A 62 1.46 6.00 0.88
C SER A 62 1.84 5.84 -0.59
N TYR A 63 2.54 4.76 -0.95
CA TYR A 63 2.74 4.42 -2.36
C TYR A 63 1.40 4.10 -3.06
N TRP A 64 0.48 3.39 -2.41
CA TRP A 64 -0.86 3.18 -2.95
C TRP A 64 -1.64 4.49 -3.07
N GLU A 65 -1.58 5.37 -2.08
CA GLU A 65 -2.20 6.71 -2.12
C GLU A 65 -1.65 7.57 -3.28
N MET A 66 -0.34 7.46 -3.58
CA MET A 66 0.21 8.07 -4.81
C MET A 66 -0.38 7.42 -6.07
N CYS A 67 -0.58 6.10 -6.07
CA CYS A 67 -1.24 5.40 -7.19
C CYS A 67 -2.70 5.87 -7.36
N LEU A 68 -3.43 6.14 -6.27
CA LEU A 68 -4.77 6.76 -6.29
C LEU A 68 -4.74 8.08 -7.05
N PHE A 69 -3.79 8.97 -6.72
CA PHE A 69 -3.62 10.24 -7.41
C PHE A 69 -3.33 10.06 -8.91
N PHE A 70 -2.33 9.23 -9.26
CA PHE A 70 -1.87 9.09 -10.65
C PHE A 70 -2.81 8.27 -11.54
N ARG A 71 -3.68 7.43 -10.97
CA ARG A 71 -4.56 6.51 -11.71
C ARG A 71 -6.04 6.73 -11.41
N ARG A 72 -6.43 7.92 -10.96
CA ARG A 72 -7.81 8.29 -10.64
C ARG A 72 -8.84 7.94 -11.74
N ASP A 73 -8.55 8.28 -13.00
CA ASP A 73 -9.49 8.05 -14.11
C ASP A 73 -9.65 6.55 -14.38
N TYR A 74 -8.54 5.79 -14.24
CA TYR A 74 -8.58 4.34 -14.33
C TYR A 74 -9.41 3.71 -13.21
N ILE A 75 -9.31 4.22 -11.98
CA ILE A 75 -10.04 3.66 -10.82
C ILE A 75 -11.55 3.75 -11.06
N GLU A 76 -12.04 4.91 -11.51
CA GLU A 76 -13.45 5.17 -11.80
C GLU A 76 -14.01 4.18 -12.83
N GLU A 77 -13.31 3.99 -13.96
CA GLU A 77 -13.67 3.00 -14.98
C GLU A 77 -13.60 1.55 -14.45
N ARG A 78 -12.68 1.30 -13.53
CA ARG A 78 -12.38 -0.05 -13.03
C ARG A 78 -13.35 -0.52 -11.95
N VAL A 79 -14.05 0.38 -11.29
CA VAL A 79 -15.11 0.04 -10.31
C VAL A 79 -16.18 -0.85 -10.96
N GLU A 80 -16.62 -0.53 -12.17
CA GLU A 80 -17.65 -1.32 -12.87
C GLU A 80 -17.18 -2.74 -13.22
N PHE A 81 -15.89 -2.91 -13.51
CA PHE A 81 -15.30 -4.23 -13.74
C PHE A 81 -15.39 -5.08 -12.46
N TRP A 82 -14.96 -4.52 -11.33
CA TRP A 82 -14.97 -5.23 -10.05
C TRP A 82 -16.38 -5.48 -9.52
N ARG A 83 -17.33 -4.58 -9.80
CA ARG A 83 -18.76 -4.77 -9.51
C ARG A 83 -19.32 -5.98 -10.24
N ARG A 84 -19.14 -6.04 -11.56
CA ARG A 84 -19.57 -7.20 -12.37
C ARG A 84 -18.95 -8.50 -11.87
N ARG A 85 -17.65 -8.46 -11.54
CA ARG A 85 -16.93 -9.64 -11.10
C ARG A 85 -17.36 -10.16 -9.73
N ARG A 86 -17.73 -9.27 -8.80
CA ARG A 86 -18.39 -9.62 -7.55
C ARG A 86 -19.72 -10.33 -7.81
N ASP A 87 -20.53 -9.78 -8.71
CA ASP A 87 -21.85 -10.31 -9.02
C ASP A 87 -21.75 -11.69 -9.71
N ASP A 88 -20.73 -11.91 -10.54
CA ASP A 88 -20.46 -13.20 -11.19
C ASP A 88 -19.88 -14.27 -10.26
N THR A 89 -18.98 -13.90 -9.34
CA THR A 89 -18.21 -14.87 -8.53
C THR A 89 -18.71 -15.03 -7.10
N GLY A 90 -19.53 -14.09 -6.60
CA GLY A 90 -19.95 -14.00 -5.20
C GLY A 90 -18.81 -13.66 -4.23
N LYS A 91 -17.58 -13.43 -4.70
CA LYS A 91 -16.44 -13.07 -3.86
C LYS A 91 -16.33 -11.58 -3.68
N THR A 92 -15.74 -11.16 -2.57
CA THR A 92 -15.42 -9.74 -2.39
C THR A 92 -14.30 -9.34 -3.36
N PRO A 93 -14.41 -8.19 -4.04
CA PRO A 93 -13.40 -7.72 -5.00
C PRO A 93 -11.98 -7.66 -4.43
N ALA A 94 -11.84 -7.24 -3.17
CA ALA A 94 -10.54 -7.15 -2.51
C ALA A 94 -9.86 -8.53 -2.36
N VAL A 95 -10.61 -9.55 -1.89
CA VAL A 95 -10.07 -10.91 -1.72
C VAL A 95 -9.72 -11.50 -3.08
N GLU A 96 -10.57 -11.28 -4.08
CA GLU A 96 -10.31 -11.76 -5.43
C GLU A 96 -9.08 -11.11 -6.04
N PHE A 97 -8.92 -9.79 -5.93
CA PHE A 97 -7.73 -9.09 -6.38
C PHE A 97 -6.46 -9.63 -5.70
N LEU A 98 -6.48 -9.73 -4.36
CA LEU A 98 -5.32 -10.16 -3.58
C LEU A 98 -4.86 -11.59 -3.86
N THR A 99 -5.77 -12.45 -4.33
CA THR A 99 -5.51 -13.87 -4.62
C THR A 99 -5.27 -14.17 -6.10
N THR A 100 -5.63 -13.24 -7.00
CA THR A 100 -5.44 -13.42 -8.44
C THR A 100 -3.96 -13.32 -8.81
N SER A 101 -3.46 -14.26 -9.61
CA SER A 101 -2.08 -14.22 -10.10
C SER A 101 -1.89 -13.08 -11.11
N VAL A 102 -1.01 -12.12 -10.78
CA VAL A 102 -0.64 -11.02 -11.66
C VAL A 102 0.80 -11.24 -12.16
N PRO A 103 1.10 -11.01 -13.45
CA PRO A 103 2.46 -11.12 -13.97
C PRO A 103 3.45 -10.21 -13.21
N LEU A 104 4.61 -10.73 -12.84
CA LEU A 104 5.59 -10.00 -12.02
C LEU A 104 6.05 -8.67 -12.65
N ASN A 105 6.15 -8.61 -13.98
CA ASN A 105 6.51 -7.37 -14.68
C ASN A 105 5.44 -6.26 -14.57
N ARG A 106 4.19 -6.63 -14.28
CA ARG A 106 3.10 -5.68 -14.04
C ARG A 106 3.00 -5.28 -12.57
N MET A 107 3.62 -6.01 -11.65
CA MET A 107 3.57 -5.70 -10.22
C MET A 107 4.25 -4.38 -9.86
N LEU A 108 5.19 -3.90 -10.67
CA LEU A 108 5.78 -2.57 -10.50
C LEU A 108 4.95 -1.45 -11.14
N SER A 109 3.86 -1.80 -11.84
CA SER A 109 2.99 -0.82 -12.47
C SER A 109 2.06 -0.18 -11.44
N PRO A 110 1.97 1.16 -11.38
CA PRO A 110 0.96 1.86 -10.58
C PRO A 110 -0.46 1.42 -10.93
N THR A 111 -0.71 0.95 -12.15
CA THR A 111 -2.03 0.48 -12.59
C THR A 111 -2.50 -0.76 -11.83
N VAL A 112 -1.59 -1.68 -11.47
CA VAL A 112 -1.98 -2.86 -10.69
C VAL A 112 -2.37 -2.46 -9.28
N TRP A 113 -1.67 -1.50 -8.68
CA TRP A 113 -1.97 -1.03 -7.32
C TRP A 113 -3.17 -0.09 -7.28
N ALA A 114 -3.51 0.56 -8.40
CA ALA A 114 -4.78 1.28 -8.52
C ALA A 114 -6.01 0.36 -8.37
N ASP A 115 -5.89 -0.94 -8.69
CA ASP A 115 -6.97 -1.90 -8.41
C ASP A 115 -7.21 -2.11 -6.90
N VAL A 116 -6.24 -1.80 -6.01
CA VAL A 116 -6.49 -1.75 -4.56
C VAL A 116 -7.58 -0.73 -4.25
N TRP A 117 -7.47 0.47 -4.82
CA TRP A 117 -8.47 1.53 -4.64
C TRP A 117 -9.78 1.25 -5.37
N ALA A 118 -9.74 0.68 -6.56
CA ALA A 118 -10.96 0.30 -7.28
C ALA A 118 -11.75 -0.82 -6.56
N THR A 119 -11.07 -1.71 -5.85
CA THR A 119 -11.72 -2.72 -5.02
C THR A 119 -12.16 -2.15 -3.67
N TYR A 120 -11.41 -1.21 -3.10
CA TYR A 120 -11.77 -0.52 -1.85
C TYR A 120 -12.97 0.43 -2.03
N SER A 121 -13.10 1.07 -3.19
CA SER A 121 -14.22 1.97 -3.49
C SER A 121 -15.59 1.27 -3.55
N MET A 122 -15.59 -0.07 -3.58
CA MET A 122 -16.79 -0.89 -3.43
C MET A 122 -17.30 -0.97 -1.98
N TYR A 123 -16.44 -0.65 -1.01
CA TYR A 123 -16.77 -0.54 0.41
C TYR A 123 -17.02 0.92 0.81
N ASP A 124 -16.20 1.82 0.31
CA ASP A 124 -16.39 3.26 0.47
C ASP A 124 -16.41 3.99 -0.87
N SER A 125 -17.59 4.42 -1.29
CA SER A 125 -17.78 5.16 -2.54
C SER A 125 -17.03 6.49 -2.58
N ALA A 126 -16.58 7.03 -1.45
CA ALA A 126 -15.81 8.28 -1.42
C ALA A 126 -14.55 8.21 -2.28
N TYR A 127 -13.92 7.04 -2.40
CA TYR A 127 -12.72 6.86 -3.22
C TYR A 127 -12.98 6.81 -4.74
N ALA A 128 -14.25 6.76 -5.15
CA ALA A 128 -14.65 6.95 -6.54
C ALA A 128 -14.98 8.41 -6.87
N ASP A 129 -15.33 9.24 -5.87
CA ASP A 129 -15.64 10.67 -6.05
C ASP A 129 -14.50 11.57 -5.56
N ARG A 130 -13.93 12.31 -6.51
CA ARG A 130 -12.77 13.20 -6.33
C ARG A 130 -13.07 14.40 -5.42
N ASN A 131 -14.34 14.72 -5.23
CA ASN A 131 -14.77 15.86 -4.44
C ASN A 131 -14.92 15.52 -2.94
N THR A 132 -14.68 14.27 -2.56
CA THR A 132 -14.81 13.86 -1.17
C THR A 132 -13.58 14.21 -0.35
N TYR A 133 -13.80 14.41 0.94
CA TYR A 133 -12.71 14.61 1.88
C TYR A 133 -11.77 13.40 1.91
N GLY A 134 -12.32 12.18 1.97
CA GLY A 134 -11.55 10.92 1.99
C GLY A 134 -10.58 10.78 0.82
N PHE A 135 -11.04 11.07 -0.40
CA PHE A 135 -10.17 11.04 -1.58
C PHE A 135 -9.00 12.02 -1.47
N ASN A 136 -9.27 13.26 -1.05
CA ASN A 136 -8.27 14.31 -1.00
C ASN A 136 -7.27 14.14 0.16
N ILE A 137 -7.74 13.69 1.32
CA ILE A 137 -6.87 13.51 2.50
C ILE A 137 -5.89 12.36 2.31
N ASP A 138 -6.31 11.26 1.67
CA ASP A 138 -5.43 10.12 1.41
C ASP A 138 -4.38 10.47 0.35
N ILE A 139 -4.73 11.24 -0.68
CA ILE A 139 -3.74 11.79 -1.62
C ILE A 139 -2.72 12.65 -0.87
N ALA A 140 -3.17 13.53 0.03
CA ALA A 140 -2.27 14.36 0.81
C ALA A 140 -1.36 13.51 1.73
N ASN A 141 -1.90 12.47 2.37
CA ASN A 141 -1.12 11.51 3.15
C ASN A 141 -0.06 10.83 2.28
N GLY A 142 -0.41 10.45 1.05
CA GLY A 142 0.50 9.79 0.12
C GLY A 142 1.77 10.59 -0.15
N PHE A 143 1.69 11.92 -0.22
CA PHE A 143 2.84 12.78 -0.48
C PHE A 143 3.55 13.31 0.77
N THR A 144 2.86 13.43 1.90
CA THR A 144 3.42 14.05 3.12
C THR A 144 4.00 13.02 4.09
N THR A 145 3.30 11.90 4.27
CA THR A 145 3.65 10.85 5.23
C THR A 145 5.01 10.20 4.94
N PRO A 146 5.40 9.87 3.69
CA PRO A 146 6.64 9.15 3.43
C PRO A 146 7.89 9.83 3.97
N ALA A 147 7.95 11.16 3.86
CA ALA A 147 9.11 11.93 4.31
C ALA A 147 9.29 11.78 5.83
N SER A 148 8.23 11.99 6.61
CA SER A 148 8.25 11.79 8.05
C SER A 148 8.48 10.34 8.45
N SER A 149 7.89 9.38 7.74
CA SER A 149 8.08 7.95 8.03
C SER A 149 9.51 7.50 7.79
N LEU A 150 10.13 7.90 6.68
CA LEU A 150 11.54 7.60 6.39
C LEU A 150 12.48 8.28 7.39
N LEU A 151 12.22 9.54 7.74
CA LEU A 151 13.01 10.27 8.72
C LEU A 151 13.00 9.56 10.09
N LEU A 152 11.82 9.18 10.56
CA LEU A 152 11.67 8.43 11.82
C LEU A 152 12.30 7.05 11.73
N TYR A 153 12.11 6.33 10.61
CA TYR A 153 12.71 5.02 10.39
C TYR A 153 14.22 5.07 10.52
N VAL A 154 14.89 5.96 9.79
CA VAL A 154 16.34 6.13 9.83
C VAL A 154 16.80 6.57 11.22
N THR A 155 16.05 7.47 11.86
CA THR A 155 16.37 7.98 13.20
C THR A 155 16.31 6.89 14.26
N TYR A 156 15.28 6.05 14.27
CA TYR A 156 15.16 4.96 15.24
C TYR A 156 16.17 3.83 15.02
N THR A 157 16.63 3.64 13.78
CA THR A 157 17.68 2.66 13.47
C THR A 157 19.08 3.18 13.79
N GLY A 158 19.42 4.39 13.37
CA GLY A 158 20.80 4.90 13.33
C GLY A 158 21.07 6.19 14.10
N GLU A 159 20.11 6.68 14.91
CA GLU A 159 20.26 7.86 15.76
C GLU A 159 20.57 9.16 14.99
N LEU A 160 20.01 9.30 13.78
CA LEU A 160 20.22 10.48 12.92
C LEU A 160 19.84 11.80 13.62
N LEU A 161 18.80 11.79 14.46
CA LEU A 161 18.33 12.94 15.22
C LEU A 161 18.35 12.66 16.71
N PRO A 162 18.50 13.70 17.56
CA PRO A 162 18.27 13.58 18.99
C PRO A 162 16.86 13.07 19.29
N ALA A 163 16.72 12.27 20.35
CA ALA A 163 15.44 11.64 20.72
C ALA A 163 14.27 12.64 20.87
N ILE A 164 14.54 13.85 21.38
CA ILE A 164 13.53 14.91 21.50
C ILE A 164 13.02 15.35 20.12
N ALA A 165 13.93 15.59 19.17
CA ALA A 165 13.56 15.98 17.81
C ALA A 165 12.78 14.88 17.10
N ALA A 166 13.22 13.62 17.24
CA ALA A 166 12.50 12.46 16.74
C ALA A 166 11.09 12.36 17.33
N GLY A 167 10.95 12.57 18.64
CA GLY A 167 9.67 12.58 19.35
C GLY A 167 8.72 13.68 18.87
N ILE A 168 9.24 14.88 18.59
CA ILE A 168 8.44 15.99 18.04
C ILE A 168 7.94 15.64 16.65
N VAL A 169 8.81 15.15 15.75
CA VAL A 169 8.41 14.74 14.39
C VAL A 169 7.37 13.62 14.45
N GLY A 170 7.58 12.62 15.31
CA GLY A 170 6.62 11.55 15.56
C GLY A 170 5.27 12.08 16.02
N ALA A 171 5.26 12.94 17.05
CA ALA A 171 4.03 13.53 17.57
C ALA A 171 3.28 14.33 16.50
N MET A 172 3.98 15.10 15.65
CA MET A 172 3.36 15.83 14.54
C MET A 172 2.73 14.88 13.51
N LEU A 173 3.43 13.83 13.10
CA LEU A 173 2.91 12.82 12.17
C LEU A 173 1.67 12.13 12.73
N PHE A 174 1.75 11.63 13.97
CA PHE A 174 0.62 10.94 14.59
C PHE A 174 -0.56 11.88 14.85
N TRP A 175 -0.30 13.15 15.19
CA TRP A 175 -1.35 14.15 15.31
C TRP A 175 -2.08 14.38 13.98
N GLN A 176 -1.34 14.54 12.87
CA GLN A 176 -1.93 14.66 11.54
C GLN A 176 -2.87 13.49 11.25
N TRP A 177 -2.43 12.26 11.48
CA TRP A 177 -3.28 11.08 11.23
C TRP A 177 -4.49 11.00 12.15
N VAL A 178 -4.32 11.24 13.46
CA VAL A 178 -5.46 11.19 14.38
C VAL A 178 -6.50 12.23 13.98
N TYR A 179 -6.07 13.45 13.65
CA TYR A 179 -6.96 14.51 13.21
C TYR A 179 -7.63 14.17 11.88
N ALA A 180 -6.84 13.79 10.87
CA ALA A 180 -7.31 13.47 9.53
C ALA A 180 -8.34 12.33 9.53
N SER A 181 -8.04 11.24 10.24
CA SER A 181 -8.91 10.08 10.38
C SER A 181 -10.16 10.38 11.19
N SER A 182 -10.04 11.19 12.26
CA SER A 182 -11.20 11.61 13.05
C SER A 182 -12.15 12.47 12.23
N LEU A 183 -11.61 13.40 11.43
CA LEU A 183 -12.40 14.17 10.48
C LEU A 183 -13.06 13.28 9.42
N TYR A 184 -12.33 12.31 8.87
CA TYR A 184 -12.87 11.36 7.90
C TYR A 184 -14.10 10.62 8.46
N VAL A 185 -14.03 10.14 9.70
CA VAL A 185 -15.16 9.43 10.36
C VAL A 185 -16.41 10.29 10.51
N VAL A 186 -16.28 11.61 10.68
CA VAL A 186 -17.43 12.53 10.88
C VAL A 186 -17.82 13.29 9.61
N SER A 187 -17.16 13.04 8.48
CA SER A 187 -17.41 13.74 7.21
C SER A 187 -18.50 13.06 6.35
N PHE A 188 -19.06 11.94 6.82
CA PHE A 188 -20.09 11.14 6.15
C PHE A 188 -21.26 10.88 7.10
#